data_AF-A0A5N7Z8I5-F1
#
_entry.id   AF-A0A5N7Z8I5-F1
#
_cell.length_a   1.000
_cell.length_b   1.000
_cell.length_c   1.000
_cell.angle_alpha   90.00
_cell.angle_beta   90.00
_cell.angle_gamma   90.00
#
_symmetry.space_group_name_H-M   'P 1'
#
loop_
_entity.id
_entity.type
_entity.pdbx_description
1 polymer ?
#
loop_
_entity_poly.entity_id
_entity_poly.type
_entity_poly.pdbx_seq_one_letter_code
_entity_poly.pdbx_strand_id
1 'polypeptide(L)'
;MTEGNFVDYVKIYVSSGKGGKGSTHLHREKFIEKGGPDGGDGGRGGHVYLVGNKGLWTLFHLKFARHIKAGHGGDGGSARSTGADGDDKYIEVPLGTVVRDKETNEILFEITEDGEKKILVKGGKGGLGNWHFRSSTNQTPRYSQPGMPAEEMDVILELKVLADVGLVGFPNAGKSTLLSVLTSAKPKIADYPFTTLKPNLGIVAYRDFQSFVIADIPGIIEGAAEGKGLGHYFLRHIERNSTLLLLVPADAPDIKKEYYILLDELRRYNPEMLD
;
A
#
# COMPACT_ATOMS: atom_id res chain seq x y z
N MET A 1 -15.50 -10.70 16.14
CA MET A 1 -15.87 -9.29 15.92
C MET A 1 -14.64 -8.45 16.22
N THR A 2 -13.91 -8.00 15.19
CA THR A 2 -12.73 -7.15 15.35
C THR A 2 -13.13 -5.69 15.15
N GLU A 3 -13.73 -5.12 16.20
CA GLU A 3 -13.87 -3.68 16.37
C GLU A 3 -12.49 -3.09 16.63
N GLY A 4 -12.02 -2.26 15.71
CA GLY A 4 -10.76 -1.55 15.84
C GLY A 4 -10.35 -0.97 14.50
N ASN A 5 -10.16 0.34 14.48
CA ASN A 5 -9.79 1.14 13.31
C ASN A 5 -8.34 0.93 12.86
N PHE A 6 -7.57 0.06 13.54
CA PHE A 6 -6.21 -0.28 13.13
C PHE A 6 -6.25 -1.53 12.26
N VAL A 7 -5.88 -1.35 11.02
CA VAL A 7 -5.62 -2.43 10.09
C VAL A 7 -4.28 -2.12 9.44
N ASP A 8 -3.26 -2.78 9.97
CA ASP A 8 -1.90 -2.87 9.46
C ASP A 8 -1.75 -3.98 8.42
N TYR A 9 -2.76 -4.84 8.33
CA TYR A 9 -2.78 -6.03 7.49
C TYR A 9 -4.11 -6.15 6.74
N VAL A 10 -4.06 -6.08 5.41
CA VAL A 10 -5.25 -6.26 4.55
C VAL A 10 -4.98 -7.30 3.48
N LYS A 11 -5.95 -8.20 3.29
CA LYS A 11 -6.02 -9.07 2.10
C LYS A 11 -6.97 -8.44 1.10
N ILE A 12 -6.48 -8.17 -0.11
CA ILE A 12 -7.30 -7.70 -1.22
C ILE A 12 -7.13 -8.62 -2.41
N TYR A 13 -8.22 -8.79 -3.15
CA TYR A 13 -8.20 -9.40 -4.46
C TYR A 13 -8.14 -8.29 -5.52
N VAL A 14 -7.17 -8.36 -6.42
CA VAL A 14 -7.01 -7.40 -7.51
C VAL A 14 -7.13 -8.10 -8.86
N SER A 15 -7.80 -7.43 -9.80
CA SER A 15 -7.98 -7.92 -11.17
C SER A 15 -7.78 -6.78 -12.15
N SER A 16 -6.93 -7.00 -13.15
CA SER A 16 -6.72 -6.03 -14.21
C SER A 16 -7.84 -6.06 -15.25
N GLY A 17 -7.80 -5.14 -16.20
CA GLY A 17 -8.67 -5.19 -17.36
C GLY A 17 -8.23 -6.29 -18.32
N LYS A 18 -9.17 -7.04 -18.92
CA LYS A 18 -8.88 -7.78 -20.14
C LYS A 18 -8.65 -6.82 -21.30
N GLY A 19 -7.81 -7.20 -22.25
CA GLY A 19 -7.70 -6.49 -23.52
C GLY A 19 -8.94 -6.68 -24.38
N GLY A 20 -9.31 -5.66 -25.15
CA GLY A 20 -10.36 -5.78 -26.16
C GLY A 20 -9.92 -6.66 -27.32
N LYS A 21 -10.87 -7.26 -28.04
CA LYS A 21 -10.53 -8.08 -29.22
C LYS A 21 -10.32 -7.20 -30.45
N GLY A 22 -9.46 -7.63 -31.36
CA GLY A 22 -9.34 -7.01 -32.68
C GLY A 22 -10.56 -7.29 -33.56
N SER A 23 -10.88 -6.37 -34.46
CA SER A 23 -12.02 -6.49 -35.38
C SER A 23 -11.64 -7.24 -36.66
N THR A 24 -12.58 -8.02 -37.19
CA THR A 24 -12.49 -8.66 -38.52
C THR A 24 -13.29 -7.92 -39.59
N HIS A 25 -13.65 -6.65 -39.33
CA HIS A 25 -14.47 -5.87 -40.25
C HIS A 25 -13.83 -5.75 -41.64
N LEU A 26 -14.68 -5.78 -42.66
CA LEU A 26 -14.32 -5.54 -44.05
C LEU A 26 -15.10 -4.34 -44.54
N HIS A 27 -14.43 -3.45 -45.26
CA HIS A 27 -15.04 -2.22 -45.72
C HIS A 27 -16.21 -2.51 -46.67
N ARG A 28 -17.31 -1.78 -46.52
CA ARG A 28 -18.51 -1.92 -47.36
C ARG A 28 -18.98 -0.55 -47.81
N GLU A 29 -19.01 -0.35 -49.13
CA GLU A 29 -19.48 0.87 -49.75
C GLU A 29 -20.31 0.50 -51.00
N LYS A 30 -21.36 1.27 -51.29
CA LYS A 30 -22.38 0.94 -52.31
C LYS A 30 -21.82 0.66 -53.71
N PHE A 31 -20.67 1.24 -54.06
CA PHE A 31 -20.04 1.10 -55.38
C PHE A 31 -18.73 0.29 -55.35
N ILE A 32 -18.41 -0.34 -54.23
CA ILE A 32 -17.21 -1.18 -54.07
C ILE A 32 -17.64 -2.63 -53.89
N GLU A 33 -17.39 -3.46 -54.91
CA GLU A 33 -17.78 -4.89 -54.89
C GLU A 33 -17.08 -5.70 -53.78
N LYS A 34 -15.80 -5.39 -53.51
CA LYS A 34 -14.98 -6.06 -52.48
C LYS A 34 -14.10 -5.04 -51.76
N GLY A 35 -14.57 -4.54 -50.62
CA GLY A 35 -13.75 -3.68 -49.77
C GLY A 35 -12.62 -4.46 -49.08
N GLY A 36 -11.50 -3.79 -48.88
CA GLY A 36 -10.38 -4.33 -48.13
C GLY A 36 -10.68 -4.52 -46.64
N PRO A 37 -9.76 -5.15 -45.88
CA PRO A 37 -9.87 -5.19 -44.43
C PRO A 37 -9.85 -3.76 -43.87
N ASP A 38 -10.64 -3.50 -42.84
CA ASP A 38 -10.67 -2.23 -42.10
C ASP A 38 -11.06 -2.44 -40.63
N GLY A 39 -10.81 -3.62 -40.08
CA GLY A 39 -10.96 -3.89 -38.66
C GLY A 39 -9.87 -3.22 -37.85
N GLY A 40 -10.26 -2.42 -36.85
CA GLY A 40 -9.35 -1.82 -35.88
C GLY A 40 -8.92 -2.78 -34.76
N ASP A 41 -7.98 -2.32 -33.94
CA ASP A 41 -7.41 -3.07 -32.82
C ASP A 41 -8.29 -2.97 -31.58
N GLY A 42 -8.18 -3.94 -30.67
CA GLY A 42 -8.73 -3.81 -29.33
C GLY A 42 -7.89 -2.86 -28.47
N GLY A 43 -8.53 -2.19 -27.53
CA GLY A 43 -7.86 -1.37 -26.51
C GLY A 43 -7.19 -2.23 -25.44
N ARG A 44 -6.21 -1.66 -24.75
CA ARG A 44 -5.56 -2.29 -23.59
C ARG A 44 -6.53 -2.35 -22.42
N GLY A 45 -6.48 -3.40 -21.62
CA GLY A 45 -7.11 -3.41 -20.31
C GLY A 45 -6.45 -2.40 -19.36
N GLY A 46 -7.22 -1.92 -18.38
CA GLY A 46 -6.71 -1.06 -17.32
C GLY A 46 -5.74 -1.81 -16.39
N HIS A 47 -4.72 -1.11 -15.93
CA HIS A 47 -3.80 -1.55 -14.88
C HIS A 47 -4.40 -1.32 -13.49
N VAL A 48 -3.91 -2.06 -12.51
CA VAL A 48 -4.09 -1.71 -11.10
C VAL A 48 -2.75 -1.23 -10.55
N TYR A 49 -2.74 -0.02 -10.02
CA TYR A 49 -1.59 0.63 -9.41
C TYR A 49 -1.75 0.73 -7.91
N LEU A 50 -0.64 0.58 -7.20
CA LEU A 50 -0.47 1.07 -5.84
C LEU A 50 0.23 2.43 -5.89
N VAL A 51 -0.28 3.38 -5.12
CA VAL A 51 0.22 4.75 -5.04
C VAL A 51 0.53 5.10 -3.59
N GLY A 52 1.76 5.52 -3.31
CA GLY A 52 2.13 6.04 -2.00
C GLY A 52 1.44 7.37 -1.72
N ASN A 53 0.81 7.49 -0.55
CA ASN A 53 0.20 8.74 -0.09
C ASN A 53 0.62 8.99 1.36
N LYS A 54 1.41 10.06 1.58
CA LYS A 54 1.86 10.47 2.92
C LYS A 54 0.73 10.89 3.87
N GLY A 55 -0.43 11.25 3.33
CA GLY A 55 -1.61 11.61 4.12
C GLY A 55 -2.39 10.41 4.66
N LEU A 56 -2.05 9.20 4.19
CA LEU A 56 -2.63 7.95 4.68
C LEU A 56 -1.69 7.30 5.69
N TRP A 57 -2.27 6.89 6.81
CA TRP A 57 -1.53 6.35 7.96
C TRP A 57 -1.91 4.89 8.27
N THR A 58 -3.07 4.44 7.82
CA THR A 58 -3.56 3.06 8.03
C THR A 58 -4.09 2.48 6.73
N LEU A 59 -4.21 1.15 6.65
CA LEU A 59 -4.87 0.46 5.53
C LEU A 59 -6.38 0.26 5.79
N PHE A 60 -6.96 0.96 6.77
CA PHE A 60 -8.33 0.74 7.21
C PHE A 60 -9.37 0.94 6.10
N HIS A 61 -9.18 1.92 5.22
CA HIS A 61 -10.07 2.17 4.08
C HIS A 61 -10.13 0.97 3.11
N LEU A 62 -9.06 0.18 3.02
CA LEU A 62 -8.99 -1.01 2.17
C LEU A 62 -9.65 -2.24 2.80
N LYS A 63 -9.93 -2.23 4.11
CA LYS A 63 -10.60 -3.33 4.82
C LYS A 63 -11.95 -3.71 4.19
N PHE A 64 -12.67 -2.70 3.72
CA PHE A 64 -14.00 -2.87 3.10
C PHE A 64 -13.92 -3.10 1.58
N ALA A 65 -12.82 -2.71 0.94
CA ALA A 65 -12.58 -2.86 -0.49
C ALA A 65 -11.94 -4.23 -0.82
N ARG A 66 -12.69 -5.32 -0.62
CA ARG A 66 -12.19 -6.69 -0.82
C ARG A 66 -11.83 -7.03 -2.27
N HIS A 67 -12.53 -6.46 -3.24
CA HIS A 67 -12.31 -6.72 -4.67
C HIS A 67 -12.10 -5.40 -5.41
N ILE A 68 -10.95 -5.28 -6.06
CA ILE A 68 -10.59 -4.08 -6.82
C ILE A 68 -10.32 -4.51 -8.26
N LYS A 69 -11.13 -4.00 -9.19
CA LYS A 69 -11.07 -4.35 -10.62
C LYS A 69 -10.81 -3.11 -11.46
N ALA A 70 -9.90 -3.22 -12.43
CA ALA A 70 -9.69 -2.19 -13.44
C ALA A 70 -10.66 -2.36 -14.63
N GLY A 71 -10.81 -1.30 -15.44
CA GLY A 71 -11.69 -1.30 -16.61
C GLY A 71 -11.17 -2.21 -17.72
N HIS A 72 -12.08 -2.84 -18.47
CA HIS A 72 -11.72 -3.64 -19.65
C HIS A 72 -11.45 -2.75 -20.87
N GLY A 73 -10.55 -3.19 -21.75
CA GLY A 73 -10.35 -2.56 -23.05
C GLY A 73 -11.54 -2.79 -23.97
N GLY A 74 -11.88 -1.78 -24.77
CA GLY A 74 -12.92 -1.84 -25.78
C GLY A 74 -12.49 -2.69 -26.98
N ASP A 75 -13.46 -3.34 -27.62
CA ASP A 75 -13.22 -4.08 -28.86
C ASP A 75 -12.92 -3.13 -30.03
N GLY A 76 -12.12 -3.59 -30.99
CA GLY A 76 -11.90 -2.87 -32.24
C GLY A 76 -13.17 -2.72 -33.07
N GLY A 77 -13.28 -1.62 -33.80
CA GLY A 77 -14.42 -1.28 -34.65
C GLY A 77 -14.16 -1.44 -36.14
N SER A 78 -15.08 -0.90 -36.94
CA SER A 78 -14.91 -0.70 -38.39
C SER A 78 -14.00 0.49 -38.70
N ALA A 79 -13.67 0.71 -39.97
CA ALA A 79 -12.92 1.88 -40.42
C ALA A 79 -11.57 2.11 -39.70
N ARG A 80 -10.94 1.02 -39.26
CA ARG A 80 -9.70 0.98 -38.48
C ARG A 80 -9.81 1.68 -37.13
N SER A 81 -11.01 1.76 -36.56
CA SER A 81 -11.25 2.34 -35.25
C SER A 81 -10.71 1.41 -34.15
N THR A 82 -9.68 1.84 -33.43
CA THR A 82 -9.17 1.14 -32.25
C THR A 82 -10.13 1.31 -31.07
N GLY A 83 -10.33 0.24 -30.30
CA GLY A 83 -11.12 0.27 -29.08
C GLY A 83 -10.46 1.12 -27.99
N ALA A 84 -11.27 1.72 -27.12
CA ALA A 84 -10.75 2.54 -26.01
C ALA A 84 -9.97 1.69 -25.01
N ASP A 85 -8.94 2.26 -24.40
CA ASP A 85 -8.25 1.64 -23.28
C ASP A 85 -9.15 1.60 -22.05
N GLY A 86 -9.03 0.54 -21.25
CA GLY A 86 -9.75 0.39 -20.00
C GLY A 86 -9.21 1.31 -18.92
N ASP A 87 -10.10 1.79 -18.05
CA ASP A 87 -9.74 2.70 -16.96
C ASP A 87 -8.79 2.03 -15.96
N ASP A 88 -7.64 2.68 -15.72
CA ASP A 88 -6.69 2.27 -14.70
C ASP A 88 -7.28 2.51 -13.29
N LYS A 89 -6.94 1.62 -12.35
CA LYS A 89 -7.36 1.73 -10.96
C LYS A 89 -6.17 2.07 -10.06
N TYR A 90 -6.31 3.12 -9.26
CA TYR A 90 -5.30 3.55 -8.31
C TYR A 90 -5.74 3.19 -6.89
N ILE A 91 -4.87 2.50 -6.15
CA ILE A 91 -5.05 2.12 -4.76
C ILE A 91 -4.04 2.93 -3.96
N GLU A 92 -4.52 3.89 -3.17
CA GLU A 92 -3.66 4.67 -2.30
C GLU A 92 -3.32 3.90 -1.02
N VAL A 93 -2.05 3.90 -0.65
CA VAL A 93 -1.54 3.24 0.55
C VAL A 93 -0.58 4.14 1.34
N PRO A 94 -0.49 3.97 2.66
CA PRO A 94 0.53 4.61 3.48
C PRO A 94 1.95 4.28 3.02
N LEU A 95 2.90 5.16 3.32
CA LEU A 95 4.32 4.90 3.11
C LEU A 95 4.81 3.77 4.01
N GLY A 96 5.73 2.94 3.51
CA GLY A 96 6.18 1.73 4.17
C GLY A 96 5.23 0.54 4.02
N THR A 97 4.22 0.63 3.13
CA THR A 97 3.37 -0.52 2.80
C THR A 97 4.15 -1.52 1.94
N VAL A 98 4.21 -2.75 2.42
CA VAL A 98 4.80 -3.91 1.74
C VAL A 98 3.70 -4.72 1.12
N VAL A 99 3.91 -5.08 -0.15
CA VAL A 99 3.01 -5.95 -0.89
C VAL A 99 3.61 -7.35 -0.95
N ARG A 100 2.82 -8.33 -0.54
CA ARG A 100 3.17 -9.74 -0.65
C ARG A 100 2.15 -10.49 -1.49
N ASP A 101 2.62 -11.48 -2.22
CA ASP A 101 1.73 -12.47 -2.83
C ASP A 101 1.11 -13.34 -1.71
N LYS A 102 -0.19 -13.60 -1.78
CA LYS A 102 -0.89 -14.38 -0.75
C LYS A 102 -0.53 -15.88 -0.80
N GLU A 103 -0.23 -16.43 -1.97
CA GLU A 103 0.07 -17.84 -2.17
C GLU A 103 1.52 -18.15 -1.83
N THR A 104 2.46 -17.36 -2.34
CA THR A 104 3.90 -17.62 -2.15
C THR A 104 4.49 -16.92 -0.94
N ASN A 105 3.81 -15.90 -0.40
CA ASN A 105 4.28 -15.02 0.68
C ASN A 105 5.56 -14.23 0.31
N GLU A 106 5.95 -14.23 -0.96
CA GLU A 106 7.06 -13.46 -1.49
C GLU A 106 6.73 -11.96 -1.48
N ILE A 107 7.74 -11.15 -1.17
CA ILE A 107 7.62 -9.69 -1.21
C ILE A 107 7.74 -9.25 -2.66
N LEU A 108 6.67 -8.67 -3.21
CA LEU A 108 6.66 -8.16 -4.58
C LEU A 108 7.40 -6.81 -4.65
N PHE A 109 7.03 -5.88 -3.76
CA PHE A 109 7.66 -4.58 -3.61
C PHE A 109 7.18 -3.87 -2.34
N GLU A 110 7.88 -2.79 -1.98
CA GLU A 110 7.50 -1.84 -0.93
C GLU A 110 7.27 -0.46 -1.58
N ILE A 111 6.35 0.31 -1.02
CA ILE A 111 6.12 1.72 -1.36
C ILE A 111 6.78 2.57 -0.28
N THR A 112 7.75 3.39 -0.65
CA THR A 112 8.56 4.17 0.31
C THR A 112 8.41 5.67 0.13
N GLU A 113 8.03 6.14 -1.05
CA GLU A 113 7.97 7.57 -1.36
C GLU A 113 6.54 8.06 -1.64
N ASP A 114 6.28 9.34 -1.32
CA ASP A 114 5.00 9.99 -1.60
C ASP A 114 4.79 10.16 -3.11
N GLY A 115 3.63 9.73 -3.61
CA GLY A 115 3.31 9.73 -5.03
C GLY A 115 3.98 8.61 -5.84
N GLU A 116 4.77 7.73 -5.23
CA GLU A 116 5.37 6.58 -5.90
C GLU A 116 4.27 5.68 -6.48
N LYS A 117 4.36 5.37 -7.77
CA LYS A 117 3.38 4.52 -8.47
C LYS A 117 4.02 3.21 -8.91
N LYS A 118 3.53 2.09 -8.38
CA LYS A 118 3.95 0.75 -8.82
C LYS A 118 2.76 -0.04 -9.36
N ILE A 119 2.97 -0.75 -10.47
CA ILE A 119 1.96 -1.61 -11.07
C ILE A 119 1.86 -2.88 -10.23
N LEU A 120 0.65 -3.19 -9.76
CA LEU A 120 0.36 -4.41 -9.03
C LEU A 120 0.00 -5.56 -9.96
N VAL A 121 -0.92 -5.32 -10.91
CA VAL A 121 -1.29 -6.27 -11.98
C VAL A 121 -1.41 -5.55 -13.32
N LYS A 122 -0.94 -6.19 -14.40
CA LYS A 122 -0.92 -5.58 -15.72
C LYS A 122 -2.24 -5.84 -16.46
N GLY A 123 -2.76 -4.82 -17.15
CA GLY A 123 -3.89 -4.96 -18.04
C GLY A 123 -3.52 -5.81 -19.26
N GLY A 124 -4.46 -6.65 -19.68
CA GLY A 124 -4.31 -7.47 -20.88
C GLY A 124 -4.10 -6.59 -22.11
N LYS A 125 -3.17 -6.98 -22.98
CA LYS A 125 -2.96 -6.31 -24.26
C LYS A 125 -4.18 -6.46 -25.17
N GLY A 126 -4.52 -5.41 -25.90
CA GLY A 126 -5.54 -5.46 -26.93
C GLY A 126 -5.13 -6.37 -28.10
N GLY A 127 -6.11 -7.02 -28.72
CA GLY A 127 -5.89 -7.88 -29.87
C GLY A 127 -5.80 -7.08 -31.17
N LEU A 128 -4.91 -7.48 -32.07
CA LEU A 128 -4.76 -6.86 -33.39
C LEU A 128 -5.96 -7.16 -34.30
N GLY A 129 -6.46 -6.14 -34.98
CA GLY A 129 -7.49 -6.26 -36.02
C GLY A 129 -6.97 -6.90 -37.30
N ASN A 130 -7.87 -7.27 -38.21
CA ASN A 130 -7.51 -7.89 -39.48
C ASN A 130 -6.65 -6.98 -40.38
N TRP A 131 -6.67 -5.67 -40.16
CA TRP A 131 -5.85 -4.68 -40.87
C TRP A 131 -4.35 -4.99 -40.79
N HIS A 132 -3.86 -5.43 -39.63
CA HIS A 132 -2.43 -5.74 -39.41
C HIS A 132 -1.94 -7.00 -40.11
N PHE A 133 -2.85 -7.91 -40.47
CA PHE A 133 -2.49 -9.18 -41.09
C PHE A 133 -2.47 -9.13 -42.62
N ARG A 134 -2.69 -7.95 -43.21
CA ARG A 134 -2.67 -7.78 -44.66
C ARG A 134 -1.25 -7.90 -45.20
N SER A 135 -1.06 -8.72 -46.22
CA SER A 135 0.19 -8.84 -46.97
C SER A 135 -0.08 -8.87 -48.47
N SER A 136 0.98 -8.83 -49.29
CA SER A 136 0.87 -8.97 -50.75
C SER A 136 0.10 -10.23 -51.16
N THR A 137 0.24 -11.31 -50.39
CA THR A 137 -0.39 -12.61 -50.62
C THR A 137 -1.69 -12.81 -49.83
N ASN A 138 -1.92 -12.06 -48.74
CA ASN A 138 -3.12 -12.11 -47.90
C ASN A 138 -3.82 -10.74 -47.87
N GLN A 139 -4.50 -10.40 -48.97
CA GLN A 139 -5.09 -9.07 -49.15
C GLN A 139 -6.37 -8.83 -48.33
N THR A 140 -7.09 -9.88 -47.95
CA THR A 140 -8.35 -9.78 -47.18
C THR A 140 -8.37 -10.78 -46.03
N PRO A 141 -7.52 -10.58 -44.99
CA PRO A 141 -7.53 -11.44 -43.81
C PRO A 141 -8.91 -11.41 -43.14
N ARG A 142 -9.43 -12.59 -42.82
CA ARG A 142 -10.74 -12.77 -42.15
C ARG A 142 -10.63 -13.17 -40.69
N TYR A 143 -9.44 -12.97 -40.11
CA TYR A 143 -9.14 -13.28 -38.72
C TYR A 143 -8.56 -12.06 -38.03
N SER A 144 -8.72 -12.02 -36.72
CA SER A 144 -8.14 -11.03 -35.81
C SER A 144 -7.60 -11.75 -34.58
N GLN A 145 -6.79 -11.06 -33.79
CA GLN A 145 -6.36 -11.58 -32.51
C GLN A 145 -7.37 -11.26 -31.41
N PRO A 146 -7.66 -12.19 -30.49
CA PRO A 146 -8.35 -11.86 -29.25
C PRO A 146 -7.46 -10.95 -28.39
N GLY A 147 -8.07 -10.18 -27.50
CA GLY A 147 -7.33 -9.51 -26.43
C GLY A 147 -6.80 -10.52 -25.42
N MET A 148 -5.71 -10.16 -24.74
CA MET A 148 -5.18 -10.97 -23.64
C MET A 148 -6.15 -10.95 -22.45
N PRO A 149 -6.23 -12.07 -21.70
CA PRO A 149 -7.06 -12.13 -20.51
C PRO A 149 -6.59 -11.14 -19.43
N ALA A 150 -7.47 -10.87 -18.47
CA ALA A 150 -7.11 -10.14 -17.27
C ALA A 150 -6.13 -10.97 -16.42
N GLU A 151 -5.23 -10.29 -15.71
CA GLU A 151 -4.40 -10.85 -14.66
C GLU A 151 -5.11 -10.64 -13.32
N GLU A 152 -5.16 -11.70 -12.51
CA GLU A 152 -5.82 -11.70 -11.21
C GLU A 152 -4.82 -12.16 -10.16
N MET A 153 -4.80 -11.49 -9.02
CA MET A 153 -3.87 -11.82 -7.93
C MET A 153 -4.51 -11.49 -6.59
N ASP A 154 -4.39 -12.41 -5.64
CA ASP A 154 -4.65 -12.11 -4.24
C ASP A 154 -3.36 -11.59 -3.60
N VAL A 155 -3.44 -10.40 -3.00
CA VAL A 155 -2.28 -9.79 -2.34
C VAL A 155 -2.56 -9.47 -0.89
N ILE A 156 -1.48 -9.49 -0.13
CA ILE A 156 -1.43 -9.06 1.26
C ILE A 156 -0.69 -7.72 1.29
N LEU A 157 -1.34 -6.70 1.83
CA LEU A 157 -0.75 -5.42 2.15
C LEU A 157 -0.43 -5.40 3.64
N GLU A 158 0.84 -5.16 3.97
CA GLU A 158 1.36 -5.11 5.34
C GLU A 158 2.09 -3.79 5.54
N LEU A 159 1.67 -2.99 6.52
CA LEU A 159 2.34 -1.74 6.85
C LEU A 159 3.52 -2.02 7.80
N LYS A 160 4.76 -1.69 7.38
CA LYS A 160 5.96 -1.86 8.21
C LYS A 160 6.14 -0.78 9.30
N VAL A 161 5.35 0.29 9.27
CA VAL A 161 5.48 1.41 10.22
C VAL A 161 4.68 1.10 11.48
N LEU A 162 5.35 1.16 12.64
CA LEU A 162 4.81 0.72 13.93
C LEU A 162 4.15 1.85 14.75
N ALA A 163 4.62 3.09 14.60
CA ALA A 163 3.99 4.25 15.20
C ALA A 163 4.47 5.57 14.57
N ASP A 164 3.65 6.60 14.68
CA ASP A 164 4.00 7.97 14.28
C ASP A 164 4.64 8.72 15.46
N VAL A 165 4.16 8.42 16.67
CA VAL A 165 4.64 9.01 17.94
C VAL A 165 5.07 7.91 18.91
N GLY A 166 6.30 7.98 19.41
CA GLY A 166 6.79 7.13 20.48
C GLY A 166 6.75 7.82 21.86
N LEU A 167 6.03 7.26 22.83
CA LEU A 167 6.07 7.73 24.22
C LEU A 167 7.32 7.18 24.93
N VAL A 168 8.15 8.08 25.46
CA VAL A 168 9.37 7.77 26.21
C VAL A 168 9.32 8.46 27.56
N GLY A 169 9.62 7.75 28.64
CA GLY A 169 9.53 8.29 30.00
C GLY A 169 9.51 7.18 31.05
N PHE A 170 9.93 7.49 32.28
CA PHE A 170 10.16 6.52 33.35
C PHE A 170 8.99 5.54 33.59
N PRO A 171 9.26 4.35 34.15
CA PRO A 171 8.19 3.50 34.66
C PRO A 171 7.29 4.32 35.60
N ASN A 172 5.97 4.17 35.45
CA ASN A 172 4.96 4.94 36.19
C ASN A 172 4.87 6.45 35.86
N ALA A 173 5.52 6.95 34.82
CA ALA A 173 5.31 8.34 34.37
C ALA A 173 3.89 8.64 33.86
N GLY A 174 3.02 7.62 33.79
CA GLY A 174 1.65 7.75 33.28
C GLY A 174 1.53 7.51 31.77
N LYS A 175 2.54 6.93 31.11
CA LYS A 175 2.55 6.65 29.66
C LYS A 175 1.32 5.86 29.21
N SER A 176 1.05 4.73 29.87
CA SER A 176 -0.09 3.86 29.53
C SER A 176 -1.43 4.56 29.82
N THR A 177 -1.49 5.40 30.86
CA THR A 177 -2.65 6.24 31.17
C THR A 177 -2.90 7.27 30.07
N LEU A 178 -1.86 8.02 29.66
CA LEU A 178 -1.96 9.00 28.58
C LEU A 178 -2.39 8.34 27.26
N LEU A 179 -1.76 7.19 26.93
CA LEU A 179 -2.13 6.40 25.76
C LEU A 179 -3.62 6.05 25.80
N SER A 180 -4.12 5.51 26.92
CA SER A 180 -5.52 5.12 27.04
C SER A 180 -6.52 6.26 26.87
N VAL A 181 -6.15 7.48 27.27
CA VAL A 181 -7.00 8.68 27.18
C VAL A 181 -7.01 9.27 25.76
N LEU A 182 -5.84 9.28 25.10
CA LEU A 182 -5.73 9.83 23.74
C LEU A 182 -6.34 8.91 22.68
N THR A 183 -6.44 7.61 22.97
CA THR A 183 -6.86 6.64 21.97
C THR A 183 -8.36 6.46 21.92
N SER A 184 -8.94 6.51 20.72
CA SER A 184 -10.38 6.29 20.51
C SER A 184 -10.79 4.82 20.67
N ALA A 185 -9.83 3.90 20.73
CA ALA A 185 -10.02 2.47 20.92
C ALA A 185 -9.10 1.98 22.04
N LYS A 186 -9.51 0.93 22.78
CA LYS A 186 -8.66 0.30 23.80
C LYS A 186 -7.28 -0.02 23.20
N PRO A 187 -6.16 0.30 23.90
CA PRO A 187 -4.83 -0.02 23.44
C PRO A 187 -4.75 -1.49 23.04
N LYS A 188 -4.31 -1.76 21.81
CA LYS A 188 -4.14 -3.12 21.33
C LYS A 188 -2.73 -3.57 21.68
N ILE A 189 -2.65 -4.70 22.37
CA ILE A 189 -1.39 -5.41 22.58
C ILE A 189 -1.08 -6.13 21.26
N ALA A 190 0.02 -5.77 20.61
CA ALA A 190 0.39 -6.34 19.31
C ALA A 190 1.58 -7.29 19.45
N ASP A 191 1.43 -8.50 18.91
CA ASP A 191 2.43 -9.57 18.95
C ASP A 191 3.21 -9.57 17.63
N TYR A 192 4.21 -8.70 17.52
CA TYR A 192 5.04 -8.66 16.31
C TYR A 192 6.13 -9.75 16.35
N PRO A 193 6.45 -10.39 15.20
CA PRO A 193 7.43 -11.50 15.15
C PRO A 193 8.84 -11.15 15.65
N PHE A 194 9.13 -9.85 15.76
CA PHE A 194 10.43 -9.28 16.12
C PHE A 194 10.42 -8.54 17.48
N THR A 195 9.31 -8.56 18.21
CA THR A 195 9.21 -7.93 19.54
C THR A 195 9.29 -8.97 20.64
N THR A 196 10.20 -8.81 21.60
CA THR A 196 10.23 -9.66 22.81
C THR A 196 9.37 -9.11 23.94
N LEU A 197 9.00 -7.82 23.87
CA LEU A 197 8.02 -7.16 24.73
C LEU A 197 6.90 -6.65 23.84
N LYS A 198 5.65 -7.03 24.13
CA LYS A 198 4.48 -6.61 23.35
C LYS A 198 4.26 -5.11 23.58
N PRO A 199 4.45 -4.22 22.57
CA PRO A 199 4.21 -2.80 22.76
C PRO A 199 2.72 -2.52 22.89
N ASN A 200 2.38 -1.48 23.67
CA ASN A 200 1.02 -0.96 23.72
C ASN A 200 0.83 0.06 22.60
N LEU A 201 0.00 -0.28 21.61
CA LEU A 201 -0.32 0.59 20.49
C LEU A 201 -1.68 1.23 20.67
N GLY A 202 -1.76 2.50 20.29
CA GLY A 202 -2.93 3.33 20.40
C GLY A 202 -3.20 4.11 19.11
N ILE A 203 -4.44 4.10 18.62
CA ILE A 203 -4.84 4.98 17.52
C ILE A 203 -5.48 6.23 18.09
N VAL A 204 -4.96 7.38 17.68
CA VAL A 204 -5.55 8.68 17.97
C VAL A 204 -6.25 9.18 16.72
N ALA A 205 -7.58 9.33 16.79
CA ALA A 205 -8.33 9.97 15.72
C ALA A 205 -7.98 11.46 15.69
N TYR A 206 -7.65 11.96 14.51
CA TYR A 206 -7.44 13.36 14.21
C TYR A 206 -8.54 13.83 13.24
N ARG A 207 -8.63 15.14 13.01
CA ARG A 207 -9.70 15.76 12.22
C ARG A 207 -9.76 15.15 10.80
N ASP A 208 -10.92 15.25 10.15
CA ASP A 208 -11.13 14.84 8.76
C ASP A 208 -10.84 13.35 8.46
N PHE A 209 -11.25 12.45 9.37
CA PHE A 209 -11.02 11.00 9.27
C PHE A 209 -9.54 10.58 9.24
N GLN A 210 -8.63 11.50 9.57
CA GLN A 210 -7.21 11.19 9.74
C GLN A 210 -7.00 10.49 11.09
N SER A 211 -5.97 9.67 11.18
CA SER A 211 -5.61 8.99 12.42
C SER A 211 -4.12 8.75 12.44
N PHE A 212 -3.50 8.87 13.61
CA PHE A 212 -2.09 8.53 13.78
C PHE A 212 -1.94 7.51 14.91
N VAL A 213 -0.81 6.80 14.90
CA VAL A 213 -0.51 5.72 15.83
C VAL A 213 0.49 6.23 16.87
N ILE A 214 0.12 6.09 18.14
CA ILE A 214 1.02 6.30 19.27
C ILE A 214 1.43 4.92 19.79
N ALA A 215 2.74 4.71 19.97
CA ALA A 215 3.27 3.55 20.68
C ALA A 215 3.82 3.96 22.05
N ASP A 216 3.51 3.17 23.08
CA ASP A 216 4.36 3.12 24.27
C ASP A 216 5.62 2.32 23.92
N ILE A 217 6.79 2.94 24.11
CA ILE A 217 8.08 2.29 23.90
C ILE A 217 8.54 1.73 25.26
N PRO A 218 8.31 0.43 25.55
CA PRO A 218 8.89 -0.21 26.71
C PRO A 218 10.42 -0.34 26.54
N GLY A 219 11.17 -0.10 27.62
CA GLY A 219 12.53 -0.62 27.72
C GLY A 219 13.70 0.27 27.28
N ILE A 220 13.54 1.59 27.08
CA ILE A 220 14.73 2.47 26.98
C ILE A 220 15.46 2.62 28.34
N ILE A 221 14.75 2.33 29.43
CA ILE A 221 15.03 2.77 30.81
C ILE A 221 15.45 1.61 31.74
N GLU A 222 15.29 0.36 31.31
CA GLU A 222 15.69 -0.83 32.08
C GLU A 222 16.78 -1.59 31.31
N GLY A 223 18.04 -1.13 31.44
CA GLY A 223 19.21 -1.93 31.07
C GLY A 223 19.41 -2.24 29.58
N ALA A 224 18.75 -1.52 28.65
CA ALA A 224 18.96 -1.74 27.22
C ALA A 224 20.42 -1.47 26.76
N ALA A 225 21.19 -0.68 27.52
CA ALA A 225 22.57 -0.32 27.22
C ALA A 225 23.56 -1.45 27.57
N GLU A 226 23.14 -2.42 28.39
CA GLU A 226 23.97 -3.54 28.83
C GLU A 226 23.89 -4.79 27.91
N GLY A 227 23.50 -4.61 26.64
CA GLY A 227 23.94 -5.54 25.59
C GLY A 227 23.27 -6.91 25.54
N LYS A 228 22.00 -7.05 25.94
CA LYS A 228 21.17 -8.19 25.48
C LYS A 228 20.53 -7.76 24.16
N GLY A 229 20.95 -8.34 23.03
CA GLY A 229 20.61 -7.97 21.64
C GLY A 229 19.12 -7.96 21.22
N LEU A 230 18.21 -7.78 22.16
CA LEU A 230 16.75 -7.72 22.06
C LEU A 230 16.24 -6.28 21.81
N GLY A 231 16.94 -5.26 22.31
CA GLY A 231 16.55 -3.84 22.13
C GLY A 231 16.92 -3.27 20.75
N HIS A 232 17.98 -3.77 20.13
CA HIS A 232 18.53 -3.20 18.89
C HIS A 232 17.61 -3.39 17.68
N TYR A 233 16.92 -4.54 17.59
CA TYR A 233 15.94 -4.80 16.52
C TYR A 233 14.65 -4.01 16.73
N PHE A 234 14.16 -3.86 17.96
CA PHE A 234 12.96 -3.07 18.26
C PHE A 234 13.17 -1.58 17.94
N LEU A 235 14.34 -1.04 18.27
CA LEU A 235 14.66 0.36 18.06
C LEU A 235 14.92 0.70 16.59
N ARG A 236 15.47 -0.22 15.77
CA ARG A 236 15.57 -0.05 14.30
C ARG A 236 14.22 0.15 13.60
N HIS A 237 13.13 -0.22 14.26
CA HIS A 237 11.77 0.01 13.79
C HIS A 237 11.16 1.31 14.36
N ILE A 238 11.62 1.77 15.53
CA ILE A 238 11.34 3.10 16.10
C ILE A 238 12.12 4.19 15.36
N GLU A 239 13.22 3.87 14.67
CA GLU A 239 13.94 4.79 13.78
C GLU A 239 13.08 5.33 12.62
N ARG A 240 11.89 4.76 12.38
CA ARG A 240 10.89 5.30 11.46
C ARG A 240 9.76 6.08 12.15
N ASN A 241 9.75 6.18 13.49
CA ASN A 241 8.82 7.05 14.20
C ASN A 241 9.16 8.50 13.85
N SER A 242 8.16 9.23 13.37
CA SER A 242 8.34 10.63 12.98
C SER A 242 8.57 11.57 14.17
N THR A 243 8.21 11.17 15.40
CA THR A 243 8.30 12.03 16.59
C THR A 243 8.41 11.21 17.88
N LEU A 244 9.24 11.65 18.82
CA LEU A 244 9.31 11.11 20.18
C LEU A 244 8.72 12.11 21.19
N LEU A 245 7.87 11.62 22.09
CA LEU A 245 7.27 12.42 23.15
C LEU A 245 7.83 11.99 24.50
N LEU A 246 8.68 12.86 25.06
CA LEU A 246 9.28 12.71 26.38
C LEU A 246 8.27 13.08 27.46
N LEU A 247 8.00 12.14 28.35
CA LEU A 247 6.98 12.23 29.38
C LEU A 247 7.65 12.20 30.75
N VAL A 248 7.61 13.35 31.44
CA VAL A 248 8.18 13.55 32.77
C VAL A 248 7.03 13.80 33.76
N PRO A 249 6.96 13.07 34.88
CA PRO A 249 5.96 13.30 35.91
C PRO A 249 6.05 14.72 36.47
N ALA A 250 4.91 15.38 36.69
CA ALA A 250 4.87 16.72 37.27
C ALA A 250 5.22 16.74 38.77
N ASP A 251 5.08 15.59 39.43
CA ASP A 251 5.43 15.33 40.83
C ASP A 251 6.88 14.82 41.00
N ALA A 252 7.66 14.78 39.91
CA ALA A 252 9.07 14.41 39.96
C ALA A 252 9.86 15.36 40.89
N PRO A 253 10.76 14.83 41.74
CA PRO A 253 11.57 15.64 42.66
C PRO A 253 12.44 16.68 41.93
N ASP A 254 12.93 16.34 40.74
CA ASP A 254 13.69 17.24 39.86
C ASP A 254 13.40 16.91 38.39
N ILE A 255 12.43 17.64 37.83
CA ILE A 255 11.97 17.51 36.43
C ILE A 255 13.14 17.68 35.45
N LYS A 256 14.05 18.63 35.70
CA LYS A 256 15.19 18.89 34.80
C LYS A 256 16.13 17.70 34.79
N LYS A 257 16.46 17.18 35.96
CA LYS A 257 17.35 16.02 36.08
C LYS A 257 16.77 14.79 35.39
N GLU A 258 15.49 14.50 35.59
CA GLU A 258 14.81 13.38 34.91
C GLU A 258 14.79 13.55 33.40
N TYR A 259 14.47 14.75 32.91
CA TYR A 259 14.52 15.05 31.47
C TYR A 259 15.92 14.82 30.88
N TYR A 260 16.98 15.31 31.54
CA TYR A 260 18.35 15.11 31.05
C TYR A 260 18.79 13.65 31.12
N ILE A 261 18.32 12.85 32.08
CA ILE A 261 18.59 11.41 32.13
C ILE A 261 17.96 10.71 30.92
N LEU A 262 16.68 10.97 30.63
CA LEU A 262 16.00 10.40 29.46
C LEU A 262 16.69 10.81 28.16
N LEU A 263 17.14 12.07 28.09
CA LEU A 263 17.82 12.60 26.91
C LEU A 263 19.22 12.00 26.72
N ASP A 264 19.98 11.82 27.81
CA ASP A 264 21.30 11.16 27.79
C ASP A 264 21.18 9.67 27.44
N GLU A 265 20.13 9.00 27.91
CA GLU A 265 19.83 7.63 27.49
C GLU A 265 19.57 7.56 25.99
N LEU A 266 18.67 8.39 25.46
CA LEU A 266 18.42 8.49 24.01
C LEU A 266 19.72 8.77 23.24
N ARG A 267 20.57 9.69 23.71
CA ARG A 267 21.90 9.99 23.13
C ARG A 267 22.79 8.77 23.05
N ARG A 268 22.86 7.98 24.13
CA ARG A 268 23.73 6.80 24.23
C ARG A 268 23.29 5.66 23.33
N TYR A 269 22.00 5.56 22.99
CA TYR A 269 21.49 4.49 22.12
C TYR A 269 21.58 4.82 20.63
N ASN A 270 21.11 6.01 20.22
CA ASN A 270 21.21 6.43 18.82
C ASN A 270 21.34 7.96 18.72
N PRO A 271 22.52 8.48 18.35
CA PRO A 271 22.76 9.92 18.17
C PRO A 271 21.84 10.58 17.13
N GLU A 272 21.38 9.83 16.12
CA GLU A 272 20.54 10.35 15.03
C GLU A 272 19.08 10.61 15.43
N MET A 273 18.62 10.17 16.62
CA MET A 273 17.25 10.40 17.09
C MET A 273 17.02 11.75 17.77
N LEU A 274 18.06 12.58 17.91
CA LEU A 274 18.02 13.87 18.61
C LEU A 274 18.01 15.08 17.67
N ASP A 275 18.20 14.83 16.36
CA ASP A 275 18.08 15.80 15.27
C ASP A 275 16.69 15.72 14.64
#